data_AF-A0A0Q7QGT0-F1
#
_entry.id   AF-A0A0Q7QGT0-F1
#
_cell.length_a   1.000
_cell.length_b   1.000
_cell.length_c   1.000
_cell.angle_alpha   90.00
_cell.angle_beta   90.00
_cell.angle_gamma   90.00
#
_symmetry.space_group_name_H-M   'P 1'
#
loop_
_entity.id
_entity.type
_entity.pdbx_description
1 polymer ?
#
loop_
_entity_poly.entity_id
_entity_poly.type
_entity_poly.pdbx_seq_one_letter_code
_entity_poly.pdbx_strand_id
1 'polypeptide(L)'
;MPAADFSEFSYGYAVVRQAEDLLARIGAGLVGAPTLPSLLKENTVGYDAELVAVDFALFLQFKRSFFVSRQHTQGPCGYMSGEPHCTWAYWNTEHYRFDVDTDSNQFHAMRGYETSIVLGYGNGLSLYLAPAFHKETDLHLAYTRGLILDRSIGIRPSAFDTVAAGQHKYSFDLGMTAGVVTSEPAPVDPKTAADAITAVANTAIAERPTEPLTLAALGSWAANQSSAAGMDLEFDRRSAPDTLAFLSDFAGLLGGSLTLLGRQDETLARDADDGA
;
A
#
# COMPACT_ATOMS: atom_id res chain seq x y z
N MET A 1 -6.40 24.21 -17.34
CA MET A 1 -6.40 22.74 -17.54
C MET A 1 -7.47 22.20 -16.61
N PRO A 2 -8.47 21.45 -17.08
CA PRO A 2 -9.47 20.92 -16.18
C PRO A 2 -8.81 19.86 -15.29
N ALA A 3 -8.81 20.12 -13.98
CA ALA A 3 -8.61 19.06 -13.01
C ALA A 3 -9.80 18.10 -13.09
N ALA A 4 -9.67 16.90 -12.53
CA ALA A 4 -10.79 15.98 -12.42
C ALA A 4 -12.02 16.66 -11.76
N ASP A 5 -13.21 16.43 -12.32
CA ASP A 5 -14.49 16.98 -11.84
C ASP A 5 -14.91 16.40 -10.48
N PHE A 6 -14.23 15.35 -10.03
CA PHE A 6 -14.45 14.69 -8.75
C PHE A 6 -13.31 14.95 -7.75
N SER A 7 -13.64 14.78 -6.47
CA SER A 7 -12.67 14.90 -5.38
C SER A 7 -11.74 13.68 -5.31
N GLU A 8 -10.54 13.86 -4.76
CA GLU A 8 -9.62 12.76 -4.48
C GLU A 8 -10.24 11.74 -3.53
N PHE A 9 -11.01 12.21 -2.54
CA PHE A 9 -11.72 11.37 -1.60
C PHE A 9 -12.76 10.46 -2.27
N SER A 10 -13.57 11.00 -3.19
CA SER A 10 -14.57 10.22 -3.93
C SER A 10 -13.91 9.11 -4.76
N TYR A 11 -12.78 9.42 -5.38
CA TYR A 11 -11.97 8.44 -6.11
C TYR A 11 -11.32 7.42 -5.16
N GLY A 12 -10.74 7.87 -4.05
CA GLY A 12 -10.12 7.03 -3.03
C GLY A 12 -11.10 6.02 -2.43
N TYR A 13 -12.32 6.44 -2.11
CA TYR A 13 -13.38 5.53 -1.68
C TYR A 13 -13.66 4.44 -2.71
N ALA A 14 -13.79 4.81 -3.99
CA ALA A 14 -14.06 3.89 -5.09
C ALA A 14 -12.91 2.87 -5.28
N VAL A 15 -11.67 3.35 -5.17
CA VAL A 15 -10.46 2.52 -5.22
C VAL A 15 -10.41 1.53 -4.06
N VAL A 16 -10.57 1.98 -2.81
CA VAL A 16 -10.53 1.12 -1.62
C VAL A 16 -11.58 0.01 -1.72
N ARG A 17 -12.82 0.38 -2.09
CA ARG A 17 -13.92 -0.57 -2.25
C ARG A 17 -13.60 -1.65 -3.30
N GLN A 18 -13.08 -1.25 -4.45
CA GLN A 18 -12.76 -2.23 -5.50
C GLN A 18 -11.49 -3.03 -5.19
N ALA A 19 -10.51 -2.46 -4.48
CA ALA A 19 -9.32 -3.17 -4.02
C ALA A 19 -9.70 -4.25 -3.01
N GLU A 20 -10.59 -3.96 -2.06
CA GLU A 20 -11.18 -4.95 -1.16
C GLU A 20 -11.86 -6.09 -1.94
N ASP A 21 -12.75 -5.75 -2.88
CA ASP A 21 -13.44 -6.75 -3.70
C ASP A 21 -12.46 -7.59 -4.56
N LEU A 22 -11.41 -6.96 -5.11
CA LEU A 22 -10.36 -7.65 -5.89
C LEU A 22 -9.58 -8.64 -5.02
N LEU A 23 -9.08 -8.17 -3.87
CA LEU A 23 -8.33 -8.96 -2.91
C LEU A 23 -9.14 -10.15 -2.40
N ALA A 24 -10.42 -9.95 -2.09
CA ALA A 24 -11.33 -11.03 -1.71
C ALA A 24 -11.48 -12.08 -2.83
N ARG A 25 -11.66 -11.65 -4.08
CA ARG A 25 -11.81 -12.56 -5.23
C ARG A 25 -10.58 -13.43 -5.50
N ILE A 26 -9.38 -12.91 -5.25
CA ILE A 26 -8.13 -13.65 -5.48
C ILE A 26 -7.66 -14.46 -4.26
N GLY A 27 -8.43 -14.48 -3.15
CA GLY A 27 -8.09 -15.28 -1.96
C GLY A 27 -7.12 -14.57 -0.98
N ALA A 28 -7.00 -13.25 -1.09
CA ALA A 28 -6.27 -12.37 -0.18
C ALA A 28 -7.22 -11.44 0.59
N GLY A 29 -8.34 -11.98 1.10
CA GLY A 29 -9.32 -11.19 1.86
C GLY A 29 -8.71 -10.40 3.02
N LEU A 30 -9.29 -9.24 3.31
CA LEU A 30 -8.81 -8.36 4.38
C LEU A 30 -9.05 -8.98 5.76
N VAL A 31 -8.12 -8.74 6.68
CA VAL A 31 -8.20 -9.17 8.08
C VAL A 31 -8.94 -8.14 8.95
N GLY A 32 -9.14 -6.94 8.43
CA GLY A 32 -9.83 -5.85 9.11
C GLY A 32 -10.32 -4.76 8.17
N ALA A 33 -10.87 -3.70 8.76
CA ALA A 33 -11.31 -2.53 8.01
C ALA A 33 -10.09 -1.79 7.41
N PRO A 34 -10.20 -1.24 6.18
CA PRO A 34 -9.17 -0.36 5.63
C PRO A 34 -8.88 0.83 6.54
N THR A 35 -7.61 1.16 6.70
CA THR A 35 -7.18 2.34 7.46
C THR A 35 -7.03 3.53 6.53
N LEU A 36 -7.83 4.58 6.74
CA LEU A 36 -7.67 5.88 6.09
C LEU A 36 -7.14 6.89 7.12
N PRO A 37 -5.83 7.22 7.10
CA PRO A 37 -5.27 8.16 8.06
C PRO A 37 -5.89 9.56 7.90
N SER A 38 -5.94 10.31 9.00
CA SER A 38 -6.26 11.74 8.94
C SER A 38 -5.18 12.50 8.16
N LEU A 39 -5.53 13.65 7.56
CA LEU A 39 -4.58 14.53 6.86
C LEU A 39 -3.31 14.85 7.65
N LEU A 40 -3.40 14.99 8.98
CA LEU A 40 -2.24 15.23 9.85
C LEU A 40 -1.29 14.03 9.90
N LYS A 41 -1.85 12.82 9.87
CA LYS A 41 -1.12 11.56 9.95
C LYS A 41 -0.59 11.13 8.58
N GLU A 42 -1.30 11.47 7.50
CA GLU A 42 -0.92 11.19 6.12
C GLU A 42 0.48 11.73 5.79
N ASN A 43 0.85 12.94 6.24
CA ASN A 43 2.20 13.46 6.01
C ASN A 43 3.31 12.69 6.75
N THR A 44 2.95 11.86 7.73
CA THR A 44 3.89 10.99 8.47
C THR A 44 3.92 9.58 7.90
N VAL A 45 2.77 9.02 7.53
CA VAL A 45 2.68 7.64 7.02
C VAL A 45 2.84 7.55 5.51
N GLY A 46 2.55 8.62 4.77
CA GLY A 46 2.78 8.73 3.33
C GLY A 46 1.77 8.06 2.39
N TYR A 47 0.73 7.40 2.93
CA TYR A 47 -0.36 6.80 2.15
C TYR A 47 -1.73 7.37 2.56
N ASP A 48 -2.69 7.30 1.63
CA ASP A 48 -4.10 7.67 1.84
C ASP A 48 -4.96 6.51 2.32
N ALA A 49 -4.58 5.29 1.97
CA ALA A 49 -5.24 4.08 2.43
C ALA A 49 -4.27 2.93 2.63
N GLU A 50 -4.51 2.18 3.70
CA GLU A 50 -3.85 0.91 3.99
C GLU A 50 -4.88 -0.21 4.06
N LEU A 51 -4.64 -1.28 3.32
CA LEU A 51 -5.48 -2.48 3.34
C LEU A 51 -4.61 -3.67 3.75
N VAL A 52 -4.94 -4.30 4.87
CA VAL A 52 -4.17 -5.43 5.43
C VAL A 52 -4.91 -6.74 5.19
N ALA A 53 -4.26 -7.63 4.46
CA ALA A 53 -4.61 -9.03 4.33
C ALA A 53 -3.64 -9.88 5.19
N VAL A 54 -3.96 -11.17 5.34
CA VAL A 54 -3.22 -12.15 6.18
C VAL A 54 -1.70 -12.06 5.98
N ASP A 55 -1.27 -12.11 4.73
CA ASP A 55 0.15 -12.24 4.37
C ASP A 55 0.67 -11.04 3.59
N PHE A 56 -0.08 -9.94 3.55
CA PHE A 56 0.21 -8.84 2.63
C PHE A 56 -0.51 -7.53 2.97
N ALA A 57 0.17 -6.40 2.84
CA ALA A 57 -0.41 -5.06 2.99
C ALA A 57 -0.34 -4.23 1.69
N LEU A 58 -1.43 -3.54 1.36
CA LEU A 58 -1.45 -2.50 0.31
C LEU A 58 -1.33 -1.13 0.95
N PHE A 59 -0.33 -0.34 0.53
CA PHE A 59 -0.20 1.07 0.83
C PHE A 59 -0.51 1.87 -0.43
N LEU A 60 -1.62 2.62 -0.42
CA LEU A 60 -2.14 3.31 -1.59
C LEU A 60 -2.11 4.82 -1.35
N GLN A 61 -1.45 5.55 -2.24
CA GLN A 61 -1.57 7.00 -2.32
C GLN A 61 -2.36 7.36 -3.58
N PHE A 62 -3.50 8.01 -3.39
CA PHE A 62 -4.35 8.47 -4.48
C PHE A 62 -3.79 9.75 -5.07
N LYS A 63 -3.92 9.86 -6.39
CA LYS A 63 -3.55 11.05 -7.15
C LYS A 63 -4.70 11.42 -8.06
N ARG A 64 -5.00 12.71 -8.12
CA ARG A 64 -5.90 13.26 -9.14
C ARG A 64 -5.16 13.43 -10.45
N SER A 65 -5.71 12.87 -11.51
CA SER A 65 -5.20 13.08 -12.86
C SER A 65 -5.62 14.45 -13.39
N PHE A 66 -4.66 15.15 -13.99
CA PHE A 66 -4.88 16.33 -14.82
C PHE A 66 -4.96 15.90 -16.28
N PHE A 67 -6.07 16.25 -16.94
CA PHE A 67 -6.25 15.98 -18.36
C PHE A 67 -5.65 17.10 -19.20
N VAL A 68 -4.73 16.75 -20.10
CA VAL A 68 -4.09 17.68 -21.02
C VAL A 68 -4.67 17.43 -22.42
N SER A 69 -5.55 18.33 -22.87
CA SER A 69 -6.30 18.18 -24.14
C SER A 69 -5.72 18.95 -25.32
N ARG A 70 -4.81 19.89 -25.08
CA ARG A 70 -4.20 20.71 -26.14
C ARG A 70 -2.86 21.29 -25.72
N GLN A 71 -2.10 21.74 -26.73
CA GLN A 71 -0.96 22.62 -26.51
C GLN A 71 -1.42 23.92 -25.86
N HIS A 72 -0.77 24.31 -24.78
CA HIS A 72 -1.02 25.58 -24.11
C HIS A 72 0.10 26.56 -24.43
N THR A 73 -0.26 27.74 -24.95
CA THR A 73 0.66 28.82 -25.35
C THR A 73 1.10 29.73 -24.20
N GLN A 74 0.45 29.67 -23.03
CA GLN A 74 0.81 30.45 -21.83
C GLN A 74 0.69 29.59 -20.56
N GLY A 75 1.69 29.66 -19.68
CA GLY A 75 1.88 28.82 -18.48
C GLY A 75 3.26 28.15 -18.49
N PRO A 76 3.62 27.24 -17.54
CA PRO A 76 4.90 26.51 -17.48
C PRO A 76 5.14 25.55 -18.67
N CYS A 77 4.39 25.77 -19.74
CA CYS A 77 4.44 25.18 -21.06
C CYS A 77 4.94 26.18 -22.12
N GLY A 78 5.34 27.41 -21.71
CA GLY A 78 5.97 28.43 -22.54
C GLY A 78 7.33 28.86 -21.97
N TYR A 79 8.26 29.19 -22.87
CA TYR A 79 9.62 29.64 -22.60
C TYR A 79 9.64 30.87 -21.66
N MET A 80 9.86 30.66 -20.36
CA MET A 80 10.39 31.73 -19.49
C MET A 80 11.78 31.42 -18.93
N SER A 81 12.28 30.18 -19.07
CA SER A 81 13.59 29.78 -18.52
C SER A 81 14.41 28.80 -19.39
N GLY A 82 14.00 28.51 -20.63
CA GLY A 82 14.83 27.73 -21.56
C GLY A 82 14.75 26.20 -21.48
N GLU A 83 13.90 25.62 -20.62
CA GLU A 83 13.66 24.16 -20.60
C GLU A 83 12.19 23.82 -20.87
N PRO A 84 11.88 22.85 -21.76
CA PRO A 84 10.51 22.47 -22.08
C PRO A 84 9.87 21.65 -20.94
N HIS A 85 9.21 22.32 -19.99
CA HIS A 85 8.47 21.70 -18.89
C HIS A 85 7.01 21.32 -19.25
N CYS A 86 6.75 21.18 -20.56
CA CYS A 86 5.44 20.90 -21.14
C CYS A 86 5.32 19.42 -21.50
N THR A 87 4.50 18.68 -20.76
CA THR A 87 4.17 17.29 -21.06
C THR A 87 3.60 17.12 -22.48
N TRP A 88 2.94 18.16 -23.03
CA TRP A 88 2.47 18.19 -24.42
C TRP A 88 3.60 18.10 -25.45
N ALA A 89 4.77 18.70 -25.19
CA ALA A 89 5.89 18.64 -26.14
C ALA A 89 6.42 17.20 -26.31
N TYR A 90 6.30 16.39 -25.25
CA TYR A 90 6.64 14.97 -25.29
C TYR A 90 5.56 14.13 -25.99
N TRP A 91 4.30 14.27 -25.56
CA TRP A 91 3.22 13.41 -26.02
C TRP A 91 2.68 13.78 -27.40
N ASN A 92 2.65 15.08 -27.72
CA ASN A 92 1.99 15.64 -28.90
C ASN A 92 0.56 15.09 -29.16
N THR A 93 -0.13 14.70 -28.08
CA THR A 93 -1.48 14.14 -28.07
C THR A 93 -2.11 14.35 -26.70
N GLU A 94 -3.41 14.07 -26.60
CA GLU A 94 -4.12 14.07 -25.33
C GLU A 94 -3.56 13.01 -24.38
N HIS A 95 -3.36 13.39 -23.12
CA HIS A 95 -2.78 12.51 -22.11
C HIS A 95 -3.20 12.95 -20.70
N TYR A 96 -2.92 12.10 -19.72
CA TYR A 96 -3.08 12.40 -18.31
C TYR A 96 -1.72 12.65 -17.66
N ARG A 97 -1.73 13.43 -16.58
CA ARG A 97 -0.56 13.60 -15.71
C ARG A 97 -0.94 13.82 -14.26
N PHE A 98 -0.03 13.55 -13.34
CA PHE A 98 -0.10 13.99 -11.95
C PHE A 98 1.29 14.39 -11.45
N ASP A 99 1.31 15.20 -10.40
CA ASP A 99 2.54 15.72 -9.82
C ASP A 99 3.01 14.81 -8.66
N VAL A 100 4.32 14.62 -8.55
CA VAL A 100 4.98 13.85 -7.48
C VAL A 100 6.19 14.63 -7.00
N ASP A 101 6.32 14.78 -5.68
CA ASP A 101 7.46 15.42 -5.04
C ASP A 101 8.33 14.35 -4.38
N THR A 102 9.50 14.06 -4.96
CA THR A 102 10.42 13.03 -4.48
C THR A 102 11.22 13.48 -3.24
N ASP A 103 11.19 14.76 -2.89
CA ASP A 103 11.74 15.31 -1.63
C ASP A 103 10.70 15.30 -0.48
N SER A 104 9.45 14.93 -0.76
CA SER A 104 8.40 14.95 0.26
C SER A 104 8.54 13.80 1.27
N ASN A 105 8.14 14.05 2.52
CA ASN A 105 8.05 13.01 3.55
C ASN A 105 7.13 11.86 3.10
N GLN A 106 6.04 12.18 2.39
CA GLN A 106 5.13 11.18 1.84
C GLN A 106 5.84 10.23 0.88
N PHE A 107 6.63 10.78 -0.06
CA PHE A 107 7.41 9.97 -0.99
C PHE A 107 8.43 9.09 -0.27
N HIS A 108 9.17 9.65 0.70
CA HIS A 108 10.14 8.89 1.48
C HIS A 108 9.51 7.75 2.28
N ALA A 109 8.35 7.97 2.90
CA ALA A 109 7.62 6.91 3.60
C ALA A 109 7.16 5.82 2.62
N MET A 110 6.60 6.20 1.48
CA MET A 110 6.16 5.27 0.42
C MET A 110 7.31 4.44 -0.17
N ARG A 111 8.47 5.05 -0.45
CA ARG A 111 9.71 4.35 -0.85
C ARG A 111 10.26 3.48 0.29
N GLY A 112 10.09 3.91 1.53
CA GLY A 112 10.46 3.16 2.73
C GLY A 112 9.74 1.82 2.79
N TYR A 113 8.41 1.82 2.64
CA TYR A 113 7.64 0.57 2.58
C TYR A 113 8.10 -0.34 1.46
N GLU A 114 8.28 0.21 0.25
CA GLU A 114 8.76 -0.57 -0.89
C GLU A 114 10.13 -1.20 -0.63
N THR A 115 11.06 -0.44 -0.04
CA THR A 115 12.38 -0.94 0.34
C THR A 115 12.28 -2.04 1.39
N SER A 116 11.46 -1.87 2.43
CA SER A 116 11.22 -2.89 3.45
C SER A 116 10.66 -4.18 2.86
N ILE A 117 9.74 -4.07 1.89
CA ILE A 117 9.16 -5.22 1.18
C ILE A 117 10.24 -5.95 0.37
N VAL A 118 11.05 -5.22 -0.41
CA VAL A 118 12.12 -5.80 -1.24
C VAL A 118 13.19 -6.50 -0.39
N LEU A 119 13.47 -5.99 0.81
CA LEU A 119 14.43 -6.58 1.75
C LEU A 119 13.85 -7.78 2.54
N GLY A 120 12.56 -8.11 2.36
CA GLY A 120 11.91 -9.23 3.04
C GLY A 120 11.52 -8.96 4.49
N TYR A 121 11.50 -7.69 4.92
CA TYR A 121 11.01 -7.31 6.26
C TYR A 121 9.47 -7.28 6.36
N GLY A 122 8.79 -7.45 5.22
CA GLY A 122 7.34 -7.57 5.15
C GLY A 122 6.89 -7.90 3.73
N ASN A 123 5.63 -8.28 3.59
CA ASN A 123 5.01 -8.54 2.30
C ASN A 123 3.99 -7.44 2.03
N GLY A 124 4.09 -6.80 0.87
CA GLY A 124 3.22 -5.67 0.58
C GLY A 124 3.42 -5.07 -0.80
N LEU A 125 2.66 -4.02 -1.07
CA LEU A 125 2.81 -3.22 -2.26
C LEU A 125 2.46 -1.77 -1.96
N SER A 126 3.39 -0.89 -2.31
CA SER A 126 3.26 0.57 -2.20
C SER A 126 3.03 1.14 -3.59
N LEU A 127 1.92 1.87 -3.81
CA LEU A 127 1.53 2.42 -5.11
C LEU A 127 0.99 3.85 -5.02
N TYR A 128 1.36 4.65 -6.02
CA TYR A 128 0.57 5.78 -6.49
C TYR A 128 -0.51 5.30 -7.44
N LEU A 129 -1.74 5.76 -7.23
CA LEU A 129 -2.90 5.42 -8.06
C LEU A 129 -3.52 6.66 -8.68
N ALA A 130 -3.63 6.70 -10.01
CA ALA A 130 -4.25 7.82 -10.72
C ALA A 130 -5.23 7.34 -11.79
N PRO A 131 -6.42 7.96 -11.94
CA PRO A 131 -7.42 7.52 -12.91
C PRO A 131 -7.07 7.94 -14.35
N ALA A 132 -7.33 7.07 -15.33
CA ALA A 132 -7.34 7.40 -16.75
C ALA A 132 -8.68 7.99 -17.21
N PHE A 133 -9.29 8.80 -16.35
CA PHE A 133 -10.54 9.52 -16.55
C PHE A 133 -10.59 10.74 -15.64
N HIS A 134 -11.36 11.75 -16.03
CA HIS A 134 -11.43 13.03 -15.29
C HIS A 134 -12.85 13.55 -15.09
N LYS A 135 -13.86 13.01 -15.77
CA LYS A 135 -15.26 13.45 -15.60
C LYS A 135 -15.96 12.66 -14.51
N GLU A 136 -16.89 13.31 -13.80
CA GLU A 136 -17.72 12.66 -12.78
C GLU A 136 -18.57 11.53 -13.38
N THR A 137 -19.06 11.70 -14.60
CA THR A 137 -19.78 10.64 -15.33
C THR A 137 -18.92 9.41 -15.60
N ASP A 138 -17.63 9.60 -15.86
CA ASP A 138 -16.70 8.50 -16.08
C ASP A 138 -16.39 7.78 -14.77
N LEU A 139 -16.24 8.51 -13.66
CA LEU A 139 -16.08 7.94 -12.33
C LEU A 139 -17.30 7.08 -11.98
N HIS A 140 -18.52 7.59 -12.16
CA HIS A 140 -19.74 6.85 -11.89
C HIS A 140 -19.84 5.58 -12.74
N LEU A 141 -19.53 5.68 -14.04
CA LEU A 141 -19.55 4.53 -14.95
C LEU A 141 -18.50 3.48 -14.57
N ALA A 142 -17.29 3.90 -14.22
CA ALA A 142 -16.23 3.00 -13.79
C ALA A 142 -16.57 2.33 -12.46
N TYR A 143 -17.13 3.08 -11.50
CA TYR A 143 -17.54 2.56 -10.20
C TYR A 143 -18.65 1.51 -10.34
N THR A 144 -19.74 1.84 -11.05
CA THR A 144 -20.88 0.93 -11.22
C THR A 144 -20.55 -0.34 -12.00
N ARG A 145 -19.52 -0.31 -12.84
CA ARG A 145 -19.03 -1.47 -13.59
C ARG A 145 -17.89 -2.23 -12.91
N GLY A 146 -17.40 -1.76 -11.77
CA GLY A 146 -16.22 -2.32 -11.11
C GLY A 146 -14.98 -2.27 -12.00
N LEU A 147 -14.69 -1.09 -12.56
CA LEU A 147 -13.57 -0.82 -13.48
C LEU A 147 -12.70 0.35 -13.01
N ILE A 148 -12.75 0.75 -11.74
CA ILE A 148 -11.93 1.86 -11.21
C ILE A 148 -10.45 1.49 -11.31
N LEU A 149 -10.04 0.34 -10.75
CA LEU A 149 -8.67 -0.15 -10.79
C LEU A 149 -8.19 -0.46 -12.22
N ASP A 150 -9.05 -1.04 -13.06
CA ASP A 150 -8.75 -1.33 -14.47
C ASP A 150 -8.62 -0.07 -15.33
N ARG A 151 -9.21 1.04 -14.89
CA ARG A 151 -9.11 2.37 -15.52
C ARG A 151 -8.25 3.33 -14.71
N SER A 152 -7.37 2.80 -13.87
CA SER A 152 -6.39 3.56 -13.11
C SER A 152 -5.01 2.98 -13.32
N ILE A 153 -4.02 3.86 -13.39
CA ILE A 153 -2.62 3.46 -13.44
C ILE A 153 -2.10 3.23 -12.02
N GLY A 154 -1.29 2.19 -11.84
CA GLY A 154 -0.60 1.89 -10.59
C GLY A 154 0.91 2.01 -10.76
N ILE A 155 1.52 2.98 -10.08
CA ILE A 155 2.96 3.27 -10.21
C ILE A 155 3.66 3.10 -8.86
N ARG A 156 4.73 2.31 -8.85
CA ARG A 156 5.57 2.17 -7.67
C ARG A 156 6.40 3.43 -7.43
N PRO A 157 6.66 3.81 -6.18
CA PRO A 157 7.53 4.94 -5.88
C PRO A 157 8.94 4.79 -6.50
N SER A 158 9.50 3.58 -6.59
CA SER A 158 10.80 3.32 -7.24
C SER A 158 10.89 3.72 -8.71
N ALA A 159 9.75 3.92 -9.40
CA ALA A 159 9.74 4.43 -10.77
C ALA A 159 10.40 5.82 -10.89
N PHE A 160 10.48 6.57 -9.78
CA PHE A 160 11.08 7.90 -9.71
C PHE A 160 12.55 7.87 -9.27
N ASP A 161 13.16 6.71 -8.98
CA ASP A 161 14.58 6.64 -8.60
C ASP A 161 15.53 6.97 -9.76
N THR A 162 15.01 6.95 -10.99
CA THR A 162 15.78 7.19 -12.22
C THR A 162 15.95 8.67 -12.55
N VAL A 163 15.27 9.55 -11.81
CA VAL A 163 15.31 11.00 -12.00
C VAL A 163 15.93 11.67 -10.78
N ALA A 164 16.43 12.90 -10.93
CA ALA A 164 16.94 13.68 -9.80
C ALA A 164 15.85 13.92 -8.75
N ALA A 165 16.22 14.26 -7.52
CA ALA A 165 15.25 14.59 -6.48
C ALA A 165 14.56 15.95 -6.75
N GLY A 166 13.28 16.08 -6.38
CA GLY A 166 12.48 17.29 -6.49
C GLY A 166 11.07 17.06 -7.03
N GLN A 167 10.57 18.08 -7.74
CA GLN A 167 9.20 18.11 -8.26
C GLN A 167 9.12 17.52 -9.66
N HIS A 168 8.33 16.46 -9.81
CA HIS A 168 8.18 15.73 -11.07
C HIS A 168 6.74 15.65 -11.52
N LYS A 169 6.59 15.38 -12.81
CA LYS A 169 5.31 15.11 -13.46
C LYS A 169 5.34 13.71 -14.03
N TYR A 170 4.53 12.81 -13.51
CA TYR A 170 4.27 11.55 -14.18
C TYR A 170 3.15 11.75 -15.19
N SER A 171 3.35 11.32 -16.43
CA SER A 171 2.35 11.41 -17.49
C SER A 171 2.18 10.08 -18.19
N PHE A 172 0.98 9.83 -18.71
CA PHE A 172 0.62 8.59 -19.40
C PHE A 172 -0.46 8.83 -20.45
N ASP A 173 -0.48 8.01 -21.50
CA ASP A 173 -1.47 8.09 -22.56
C ASP A 173 -2.87 7.67 -22.10
N LEU A 174 -3.90 7.98 -22.91
CA LEU A 174 -5.30 7.65 -22.56
C LEU A 174 -5.55 6.15 -22.43
N GLY A 175 -4.77 5.32 -23.12
CA GLY A 175 -4.86 3.87 -23.06
C GLY A 175 -4.07 3.24 -21.91
N MET A 176 -3.30 4.01 -21.15
CA MET A 176 -2.34 3.51 -20.15
C MET A 176 -1.37 2.47 -20.73
N THR A 177 -0.98 2.64 -22.00
CA THR A 177 -0.04 1.77 -22.71
C THR A 177 1.40 2.31 -22.68
N ALA A 178 1.58 3.59 -22.40
CA ALA A 178 2.87 4.23 -22.21
C ALA A 178 2.83 5.20 -21.01
N GLY A 179 3.91 5.25 -20.24
CA GLY A 179 4.08 6.15 -19.11
C GLY A 179 5.49 6.74 -19.06
N VAL A 180 5.63 7.95 -18.56
CA VAL A 180 6.91 8.65 -18.47
C VAL A 180 6.94 9.66 -17.31
N VAL A 181 8.07 9.72 -16.60
CA VAL A 181 8.39 10.86 -15.73
C VAL A 181 8.85 12.00 -16.62
N THR A 182 7.97 12.95 -16.92
CA THR A 182 8.16 13.97 -17.97
C THR A 182 9.06 15.15 -17.59
N SER A 183 9.33 15.36 -16.30
CA SER A 183 10.31 16.38 -15.85
C SER A 183 11.73 16.06 -16.29
N GLU A 184 12.07 14.77 -16.29
CA GLU A 184 13.32 14.20 -16.78
C GLU A 184 12.92 12.93 -17.52
N PRO A 185 12.68 12.99 -18.85
CA PRO A 185 12.02 11.93 -19.61
C PRO A 185 12.60 10.53 -19.38
N ALA A 186 12.02 9.81 -18.43
CA ALA A 186 12.35 8.45 -18.06
C ALA A 186 11.11 7.58 -18.30
N PRO A 187 11.13 6.64 -19.28
CA PRO A 187 10.00 5.79 -19.57
C PRO A 187 9.74 4.84 -18.39
N VAL A 188 8.47 4.63 -18.09
CA VAL A 188 8.00 3.72 -17.04
C VAL A 188 6.97 2.79 -17.67
N ASP A 189 7.16 1.49 -17.53
CA ASP A 189 6.19 0.48 -17.96
C ASP A 189 4.89 0.65 -17.16
N PRO A 190 3.82 1.19 -17.76
CA PRO A 190 2.59 1.44 -17.03
C PRO A 190 1.86 0.13 -16.80
N LYS A 191 1.30 -0.04 -15.62
CA LYS A 191 0.39 -1.15 -15.31
C LYS A 191 -0.93 -0.59 -14.82
N THR A 192 -2.03 -1.25 -15.16
CA THR A 192 -3.28 -0.95 -14.48
C THR A 192 -3.10 -1.24 -12.98
N ALA A 193 -3.85 -0.53 -12.15
CA ALA A 193 -3.81 -0.75 -10.71
C ALA A 193 -4.23 -2.18 -10.37
N ALA A 194 -5.21 -2.72 -11.10
CA ALA A 194 -5.65 -4.11 -10.96
C ALA A 194 -4.50 -5.08 -11.24
N ASP A 195 -3.81 -4.96 -12.38
CA ASP A 195 -2.70 -5.84 -12.75
C ASP A 195 -1.54 -5.75 -11.76
N ALA A 196 -1.21 -4.53 -11.30
CA ALA A 196 -0.15 -4.32 -10.32
C ALA A 196 -0.46 -5.00 -8.98
N ILE A 197 -1.71 -4.87 -8.49
CA ILE A 197 -2.16 -5.50 -7.24
C ILE A 197 -2.21 -7.02 -7.40
N THR A 198 -2.86 -7.52 -8.45
CA THR A 198 -3.03 -8.96 -8.70
C THR A 198 -1.68 -9.67 -8.87
N ALA A 199 -0.73 -9.08 -9.58
CA ALA A 199 0.58 -9.68 -9.78
C ALA A 199 1.29 -9.94 -8.44
N VAL A 200 1.29 -8.96 -7.53
CA VAL A 200 1.99 -9.10 -6.25
C VAL A 200 1.20 -9.97 -5.27
N ALA A 201 -0.12 -9.80 -5.20
CA ALA A 201 -0.96 -10.62 -4.33
C ALA A 201 -0.89 -12.10 -4.70
N ASN A 202 -0.88 -12.45 -5.99
CA ASN A 202 -0.73 -13.84 -6.42
C ASN A 202 0.63 -14.43 -6.03
N THR A 203 1.71 -13.65 -6.13
CA THR A 203 3.02 -14.09 -5.63
C THR A 203 2.97 -14.36 -4.13
N ALA A 204 2.42 -13.44 -3.33
CA ALA A 204 2.30 -13.61 -1.89
C ALA A 204 1.46 -14.83 -1.51
N ILE A 205 0.36 -15.09 -2.24
CA ILE A 205 -0.47 -16.29 -2.04
C ILE A 205 0.27 -17.56 -2.43
N ALA A 206 1.03 -17.56 -3.52
CA ALA A 206 1.76 -18.73 -4.00
C ALA A 206 2.94 -19.10 -3.08
N GLU A 207 3.53 -18.10 -2.42
CA GLU A 207 4.60 -18.28 -1.44
C GLU A 207 4.09 -18.71 -0.05
N ARG A 208 2.76 -18.84 0.14
CA ARG A 208 2.19 -19.38 1.37
C ARG A 208 2.77 -20.78 1.65
N PRO A 209 3.20 -21.06 2.89
CA PRO A 209 3.58 -22.41 3.28
C PRO A 209 2.42 -23.38 2.97
N THR A 210 2.64 -24.29 2.03
CA THR A 210 1.64 -25.28 1.62
C THR A 210 1.55 -26.47 2.56
N GLU A 211 2.51 -26.61 3.48
CA GLU A 211 2.43 -27.64 4.50
C GLU A 211 1.29 -27.31 5.47
N PRO A 212 0.36 -28.24 5.72
CA PRO A 212 -0.61 -28.06 6.78
C PRO A 212 0.16 -27.88 8.08
N LEU A 213 -0.01 -26.73 8.73
CA LEU A 213 0.49 -26.49 10.07
C LEU A 213 -0.18 -27.52 11.00
N THR A 214 0.53 -28.61 11.26
CA THR A 214 0.08 -29.64 12.19
C THR A 214 0.39 -29.19 13.61
N LEU A 215 -0.41 -29.64 14.58
CA LEU A 215 -0.08 -29.51 16.00
C LEU A 215 1.33 -30.07 16.31
N ALA A 216 1.78 -31.06 15.55
CA ALA A 216 3.12 -31.62 15.64
C ALA A 216 4.19 -30.63 15.16
N ALA A 217 4.00 -29.96 14.02
CA ALA A 217 4.91 -28.91 13.55
C ALA A 217 5.01 -27.75 14.56
N LEU A 218 3.88 -27.37 15.15
CA LEU A 218 3.82 -26.35 16.20
C LEU A 218 4.58 -26.80 17.48
N GLY A 219 4.36 -28.05 17.90
CA GLY A 219 5.03 -28.63 19.06
C GLY A 219 6.54 -28.81 18.86
N SER A 220 6.98 -29.21 17.68
CA SER A 220 8.40 -29.34 17.33
C SER A 220 9.12 -28.00 17.30
N TRP A 221 8.48 -26.93 16.80
CA TRP A 221 9.03 -25.59 16.89
C TRP A 221 9.16 -25.10 18.34
N ALA A 222 8.10 -25.27 19.14
CA ALA A 222 8.09 -24.85 20.54
C ALA A 222 9.21 -25.55 21.32
N ALA A 223 9.38 -26.86 21.13
CA ALA A 223 10.46 -27.62 21.74
C ALA A 223 11.86 -27.16 21.28
N ASN A 224 12.01 -26.80 20.00
CA ASN A 224 13.28 -26.27 19.48
C ASN A 224 13.63 -24.90 20.08
N GLN A 225 12.66 -24.02 20.31
CA GLN A 225 12.90 -22.72 20.97
C GLN A 225 13.33 -22.89 22.43
N SER A 226 12.69 -23.80 23.17
CA SER A 226 13.09 -24.15 24.54
C SER A 226 14.54 -24.65 24.60
N SER A 227 14.96 -25.42 23.59
CA SER A 227 16.31 -25.96 23.52
C SER A 227 17.38 -24.93 23.11
N ALA A 228 17.02 -23.95 22.26
CA ALA A 228 17.93 -22.87 21.85
C ALA A 228 18.15 -21.82 22.94
N ALA A 229 17.19 -21.66 23.84
CA ALA A 229 17.23 -20.68 24.93
C ALA A 229 17.95 -21.17 26.20
N GLY A 230 18.23 -22.47 26.34
CA GLY A 230 18.84 -23.03 27.56
C GLY A 230 18.07 -22.69 28.85
N MET A 231 16.78 -22.35 28.73
CA MET A 231 15.95 -21.87 29.82
C MET A 231 14.86 -22.90 30.11
N ASP A 232 14.90 -23.49 31.31
CA ASP A 232 13.71 -23.99 31.98
C ASP A 232 12.78 -22.79 32.18
N LEU A 233 11.85 -22.58 31.25
CA LEU A 233 10.87 -21.51 31.33
C LEU A 233 9.71 -21.95 32.25
N GLU A 234 9.89 -21.72 33.55
CA GLU A 234 8.78 -21.16 34.32
C GLU A 234 8.37 -19.86 33.60
N PHE A 235 7.07 -19.72 33.33
CA PHE A 235 6.49 -18.65 32.51
C PHE A 235 6.73 -17.28 33.17
N ASP A 236 7.90 -16.68 32.95
CA ASP A 236 8.24 -15.35 33.49
C ASP A 236 7.41 -14.29 32.77
N ARG A 237 6.49 -13.66 33.49
CA ARG A 237 5.60 -12.60 32.99
C ARG A 237 6.35 -11.40 32.40
N ARG A 238 7.67 -11.31 32.56
CA ARG A 238 8.52 -10.26 31.97
C ARG A 238 8.89 -10.49 30.50
N SER A 239 8.75 -11.71 29.97
CA SER A 239 8.94 -12.04 28.53
C SER A 239 7.64 -11.91 27.72
N ALA A 240 6.56 -11.46 28.35
CA ALA A 240 5.26 -11.24 27.71
C ALA A 240 5.29 -10.33 26.47
N PRO A 241 6.11 -9.26 26.37
CA PRO A 241 6.10 -8.39 25.19
C PRO A 241 6.56 -9.10 23.91
N ASP A 242 7.64 -9.87 23.99
CA ASP A 242 8.20 -10.58 22.83
C ASP A 242 7.31 -11.77 22.44
N THR A 243 6.72 -12.42 23.44
CA THR A 243 5.75 -13.51 23.23
C THR A 243 4.46 -12.97 22.60
N LEU A 244 3.97 -11.80 23.02
CA LEU A 244 2.78 -11.16 22.44
C LEU A 244 3.05 -10.62 21.04
N ALA A 245 4.22 -10.06 20.77
CA ALA A 245 4.63 -9.64 19.43
C ALA A 245 4.64 -10.83 18.47
N PHE A 246 5.24 -11.96 18.88
CA PHE A 246 5.25 -13.17 18.05
C PHE A 246 3.86 -13.80 17.90
N LEU A 247 3.03 -13.85 18.96
CA LEU A 247 1.67 -14.37 18.86
C LEU A 247 0.78 -13.48 17.99
N SER A 248 1.04 -12.18 17.94
CA SER A 248 0.42 -11.23 17.03
C SER A 248 0.86 -11.48 15.59
N ASP A 249 2.17 -11.68 15.35
CA ASP A 249 2.70 -12.02 14.03
C ASP A 249 2.19 -13.40 13.57
N PHE A 250 2.08 -14.36 14.48
CA PHE A 250 1.56 -15.70 14.24
C PHE A 250 0.05 -15.70 13.96
N ALA A 251 -0.73 -14.90 14.68
CA ALA A 251 -2.15 -14.67 14.40
C ALA A 251 -2.34 -13.98 13.04
N GLY A 252 -1.45 -13.02 12.73
CA GLY A 252 -1.35 -12.39 11.42
C GLY A 252 -1.13 -13.40 10.30
N LEU A 253 -0.14 -14.28 10.44
CA LEU A 253 0.22 -15.34 9.48
C LEU A 253 -0.87 -16.41 9.29
N LEU A 254 -1.78 -16.54 10.26
CA LEU A 254 -2.92 -17.47 10.22
C LEU A 254 -4.24 -16.83 9.79
N GLY A 255 -4.28 -15.50 9.65
CA GLY A 255 -5.50 -14.76 9.32
C GLY A 255 -6.57 -14.86 10.39
N GLY A 256 -6.17 -15.13 11.63
CA GLY A 256 -7.04 -15.32 12.77
C GLY A 256 -6.74 -14.33 13.90
N SER A 257 -7.58 -14.32 14.93
CA SER A 257 -7.27 -13.64 16.19
C SER A 257 -6.95 -14.67 17.26
N LEU A 258 -5.83 -14.50 17.95
CA LEU A 258 -5.52 -15.31 19.13
C LEU A 258 -6.11 -14.64 20.38
N THR A 259 -7.04 -15.32 21.07
CA THR A 259 -7.56 -14.86 22.36
C THR A 259 -6.92 -15.65 23.49
N LEU A 260 -6.09 -14.98 24.29
CA LEU A 260 -5.48 -15.57 25.48
C LEU A 260 -6.44 -15.42 26.67
N LEU A 261 -7.04 -16.53 27.12
CA LEU A 261 -7.82 -16.58 28.34
C LEU A 261 -6.87 -16.85 29.53
N GLY A 262 -6.48 -15.78 30.21
CA GLY A 262 -5.75 -15.88 31.47
C GLY A 262 -6.69 -16.32 32.60
N ARG A 263 -6.36 -17.43 33.27
CA ARG A 263 -7.00 -17.79 34.55
C ARG A 263 -6.20 -17.11 35.65
N GLN A 264 -6.80 -16.15 36.35
CA GLN A 264 -6.25 -15.69 37.62
C GLN A 264 -6.57 -16.76 38.66
N ASP A 265 -5.54 -17.47 39.12
CA ASP A 265 -5.67 -18.26 40.34
C ASP A 265 -5.72 -17.29 41.53
N GLU A 266 -6.89 -17.18 42.14
CA GLU A 266 -7.17 -16.34 43.32
C GLU A 266 -6.45 -16.82 44.60
N THR A 267 -5.59 -17.83 44.53
CA THR A 267 -4.92 -18.43 45.68
C THR A 267 -3.79 -17.59 46.26
N LEU A 268 -3.32 -16.54 45.58
CA LEU A 268 -2.24 -15.67 46.07
C LEU A 268 -2.72 -14.40 46.80
N ALA A 269 -4.03 -14.16 46.92
CA ALA A 269 -4.57 -12.98 47.58
C ALA A 269 -4.92 -13.18 49.07
N ARG A 270 -4.76 -14.39 49.63
CA ARG A 270 -5.15 -14.68 51.03
C ARG A 270 -4.04 -14.62 52.07
N ASP A 271 -2.77 -14.55 51.67
CA ASP A 271 -1.65 -14.54 52.62
C ASP A 271 -1.17 -13.13 53.01
N ALA A 272 -1.85 -12.07 52.57
CA ALA A 272 -1.46 -10.68 52.85
C ALA A 272 -2.24 -9.99 53.97
N ASP A 273 -3.24 -10.64 54.58
CA ASP A 273 -4.14 -10.00 55.58
C ASP A 273 -4.01 -10.57 57.02
N ASP A 274 -3.15 -11.57 57.26
CA ASP A 274 -2.91 -12.14 58.60
C ASP A 274 -1.54 -11.72 59.17
N GLY A 275 -1.32 -10.40 59.27
CA GLY A 275 -0.10 -9.82 59.85
C GLY A 275 -0.37 -8.55 60.66
N ALA A 276 -1.07 -8.71 61.78
CA ALA A 276 -1.12 -7.75 62.88
C ALA A 276 0.17 -7.76 63.71
#